data_AF-A0A0P9CWK3-F1
#
_entry.id   AF-A0A0P9CWK3-F1
#
_cell.length_a   1.000
_cell.length_b   1.000
_cell.length_c   1.000
_cell.angle_alpha   90.00
_cell.angle_beta   90.00
_cell.angle_gamma   90.00
#
_symmetry.space_group_name_H-M   'P 1'
#
loop_
_entity.id
_entity.type
_entity.pdbx_description
1 polymer ?
#
loop_
_entity_poly.entity_id
_entity_poly.type
_entity_poly.pdbx_seq_one_letter_code
_entity_poly.pdbx_strand_id
1 'polypeptide(L)'
;LTRLGSGAITNREVFESMGHGALVLRATPEAQPFLAVTGPRRAALRGSALGPYFAVPHGDMMLAGCYGLLRAYAANVPASADAITAALVV
;
A
#
# COMPACT_ATOMS: atom_id res chain seq x y z
N LEU A 1 -0.92 -13.35 0.95
CA LEU A 1 -1.07 -12.04 1.63
C LEU A 1 -2.02 -12.08 2.82
N THR A 2 -3.08 -12.89 2.83
CA THR A 2 -3.97 -13.04 4.00
C THR A 2 -3.22 -13.37 5.29
N ARG A 3 -2.30 -14.34 5.25
CA ARG A 3 -1.45 -14.70 6.40
C ARG A 3 -0.51 -13.58 6.84
N LEU A 4 -0.06 -12.74 5.91
CA LEU A 4 0.72 -11.55 6.21
C LEU A 4 -0.15 -10.50 6.92
N GLY A 5 -1.34 -10.24 6.39
CA GLY A 5 -2.31 -9.30 6.97
C GLY A 5 -2.76 -9.70 8.38
N SER A 6 -3.02 -11.00 8.62
CA SER A 6 -3.39 -11.50 9.95
C SER A 6 -2.22 -11.57 10.93
N GLY A 7 -0.98 -11.48 10.45
CA GLY A 7 0.22 -11.71 11.25
C GLY A 7 0.50 -13.20 11.57
N ALA A 8 -0.13 -14.13 10.84
CA ALA A 8 0.10 -15.57 10.99
C ALA A 8 1.30 -16.09 10.16
N ILE A 9 1.94 -15.22 9.37
CA ILE A 9 3.19 -15.50 8.65
C ILE A 9 4.34 -15.64 9.66
N THR A 10 5.20 -16.64 9.47
CA THR A 10 6.34 -16.89 10.36
C THR A 10 7.65 -16.44 9.73
N ASN A 11 8.68 -16.17 10.54
CA ASN A 11 10.01 -15.90 9.99
C ASN A 11 10.56 -17.10 9.19
N ARG A 12 10.44 -18.30 9.78
CA ARG A 12 10.92 -19.56 9.21
C ARG A 12 10.35 -19.83 7.82
N GLU A 13 9.04 -19.73 7.62
CA GLU A 13 8.44 -20.04 6.32
C GLU A 13 8.93 -19.10 5.21
N VAL A 14 9.18 -17.83 5.53
CA VAL A 14 9.68 -16.87 4.55
C VAL A 14 11.14 -17.15 4.25
N PHE A 15 11.94 -17.44 5.27
CA PHE A 15 13.35 -17.75 5.11
C PHE A 15 13.59 -19.04 4.31
N GLU A 16 12.84 -20.11 4.61
CA GLU A 16 12.89 -21.38 3.87
C GLU A 16 12.44 -21.24 2.42
N SER A 17 11.61 -20.23 2.12
CA SER A 17 11.22 -19.87 0.74
C SER A 17 12.23 -18.96 0.01
N MET A 18 13.46 -18.82 0.55
CA MET A 18 14.50 -17.91 0.05
C MET A 18 14.12 -16.42 0.11
N GLY A 19 13.21 -16.05 1.01
CA GLY A 19 12.85 -14.67 1.30
C GLY A 19 13.72 -14.05 2.40
N HIS A 20 13.56 -12.75 2.64
CA HIS A 20 14.32 -12.00 3.66
C HIS A 20 13.87 -12.24 5.11
N GLY A 21 12.90 -13.14 5.33
CA GLY A 21 12.25 -13.36 6.62
C GLY A 21 11.06 -12.44 6.87
N ALA A 22 10.42 -12.62 8.03
CA ALA A 22 9.31 -11.81 8.51
C ALA A 22 9.45 -11.54 10.02
N LEU A 23 8.98 -10.37 10.45
CA LEU A 23 8.87 -9.98 11.86
C LEU A 23 7.43 -9.55 12.13
N VAL A 24 6.75 -10.26 13.03
CA VAL A 24 5.40 -9.91 13.47
C VAL A 24 5.50 -9.38 14.90
N LEU A 25 5.36 -8.06 15.07
CA LEU A 25 5.39 -7.42 16.39
C LEU A 25 4.07 -7.62 17.15
N ARG A 26 2.94 -7.54 16.42
CA ARG A 26 1.60 -7.76 16.94
C ARG A 26 0.73 -8.36 15.85
N ALA A 27 0.16 -9.53 16.11
CA ALA A 27 -0.80 -10.15 15.20
C ALA A 27 -2.15 -9.40 15.23
N THR A 28 -2.79 -9.28 14.07
CA THR A 28 -4.10 -8.63 13.91
C THR A 28 -5.02 -9.51 13.07
N PRO A 29 -5.48 -10.65 13.63
CA PRO A 29 -6.13 -11.70 12.84
C PRO A 29 -7.43 -11.27 12.16
N GLU A 30 -8.13 -10.28 12.71
CA GLU A 30 -9.37 -9.73 12.14
C GLU A 30 -9.16 -8.52 11.23
N ALA A 31 -7.92 -8.03 11.10
CA ALA A 31 -7.65 -6.87 10.26
C ALA A 31 -7.86 -7.22 8.78
N GLN A 32 -8.72 -6.45 8.12
CA GLN A 32 -8.84 -6.41 6.67
C GLN A 32 -8.30 -5.07 6.18
N PRO A 33 -6.96 -4.90 6.13
CA PRO A 33 -6.38 -3.62 5.75
C PRO A 33 -6.72 -3.31 4.30
N PHE A 34 -6.94 -2.03 4.02
CA PHE A 34 -7.01 -1.53 2.66
C PHE A 34 -5.70 -1.86 1.91
N LEU A 35 -5.80 -2.64 0.84
CA LEU A 35 -4.66 -3.07 0.04
C LEU A 35 -4.51 -2.20 -1.21
N ALA A 36 -3.68 -1.17 -1.12
CA ALA A 36 -3.22 -0.43 -2.28
C ALA A 36 -2.05 -1.17 -2.96
N VAL A 37 -2.12 -1.33 -4.28
CA VAL A 37 -1.11 -2.05 -5.08
C VAL A 37 -0.49 -1.14 -6.12
N THR A 38 0.85 -1.14 -6.15
CA THR A 38 1.68 -0.47 -7.15
C THR A 38 2.72 -1.46 -7.72
N GLY A 39 3.56 -0.99 -8.65
CA GLY A 39 4.65 -1.75 -9.23
C GLY A 39 4.31 -2.53 -10.51
N PRO A 40 5.36 -3.00 -11.23
CA PRO A 40 5.22 -3.63 -12.54
C PRO A 40 4.49 -4.98 -12.48
N ARG A 41 4.63 -5.72 -11.37
CA ARG A 41 4.03 -7.04 -11.17
C ARG A 41 2.62 -7.02 -10.55
N ARG A 42 1.98 -5.85 -10.42
CA ARG A 42 0.64 -5.70 -9.81
C ARG A 42 -0.44 -6.59 -10.44
N ALA A 43 -0.29 -6.96 -11.71
CA ALA A 43 -1.21 -7.85 -12.40
C ALA A 43 -1.38 -9.21 -11.69
N ALA A 44 -0.38 -9.66 -10.92
CA ALA A 44 -0.46 -10.88 -10.12
C ALA A 44 -1.59 -10.87 -9.07
N LEU A 45 -2.13 -9.70 -8.72
CA LEU A 45 -3.23 -9.56 -7.76
C LEU A 45 -4.59 -9.28 -8.42
N ARG A 46 -4.66 -9.16 -9.76
CA ARG A 46 -5.96 -8.99 -10.45
C ARG A 46 -6.84 -10.22 -10.23
N GLY A 47 -8.12 -9.99 -9.94
CA GLY A 47 -9.09 -11.05 -9.67
C GLY A 47 -8.88 -11.82 -8.37
N SER A 48 -7.91 -11.40 -7.52
CA SER A 48 -7.73 -12.02 -6.22
C SER A 48 -8.87 -11.66 -5.27
N ALA A 49 -9.21 -12.58 -4.35
CA ALA A 49 -10.22 -12.36 -3.31
C ALA A 49 -9.84 -11.24 -2.30
N LEU A 50 -8.64 -10.66 -2.42
CA LEU A 50 -8.16 -9.57 -1.58
C LEU A 50 -8.72 -8.20 -2.01
N GLY A 51 -9.41 -8.11 -3.16
CA GLY A 51 -10.02 -6.87 -3.65
C GLY A 51 -9.05 -5.68 -3.69
N PRO A 52 -7.86 -5.80 -4.32
CA PRO A 52 -6.85 -4.75 -4.27
C PRO A 52 -7.31 -3.47 -4.98
N TYR A 53 -6.99 -2.32 -4.38
CA TYR A 53 -7.06 -1.03 -5.04
C TYR A 53 -5.79 -0.81 -5.85
N PHE A 54 -5.92 -0.67 -7.16
CA PHE A 54 -4.79 -0.30 -8.03
C PHE A 54 -4.61 1.21 -7.99
N ALA A 55 -3.51 1.68 -7.40
CA ALA A 55 -3.22 3.11 -7.28
C ALA A 55 -2.71 3.66 -8.62
N VAL A 56 -3.65 4.08 -9.48
CA VAL A 56 -3.39 4.62 -10.83
C VAL A 56 -4.07 5.99 -11.02
N PRO A 57 -3.63 7.04 -10.30
CA PRO A 57 -4.21 8.38 -10.47
C PRO A 57 -4.12 8.81 -11.94
N HIS A 58 -5.26 9.22 -12.51
CA HIS A 58 -5.43 9.54 -13.94
C HIS A 58 -4.96 8.43 -14.92
N GLY A 59 -4.96 7.17 -14.48
CA GLY A 59 -4.57 6.02 -15.28
C GLY A 59 -3.07 5.71 -15.27
N ASP A 60 -2.23 6.56 -14.66
CA ASP A 60 -0.79 6.33 -14.55
C ASP A 60 -0.37 6.04 -13.10
N MET A 61 0.20 4.86 -12.90
CA MET A 61 0.70 4.41 -11.61
C MET A 61 1.93 5.20 -11.15
N MET A 62 2.75 5.69 -12.08
CA MET A 62 3.97 6.44 -11.75
C MET A 62 3.65 7.74 -10.99
N LEU A 63 2.44 8.27 -11.19
CA LEU A 63 1.94 9.46 -10.50
C LEU A 63 1.54 9.20 -9.04
N ALA A 64 1.33 7.94 -8.62
CA ALA A 64 0.92 7.62 -7.24
C ALA A 64 1.94 8.15 -6.21
N GLY A 65 3.23 8.04 -6.50
CA GLY A 65 4.30 8.58 -5.65
C GLY A 65 4.28 10.11 -5.59
N CYS A 66 4.15 10.78 -6.73
CA CYS A 66 4.11 12.25 -6.82
C CYS A 66 2.92 12.83 -6.04
N TYR A 67 1.73 12.25 -6.18
CA TYR A 67 0.54 12.64 -5.42
C TYR A 67 0.75 12.40 -3.91
N GLY A 68 1.35 11.26 -3.55
CA GLY A 68 1.69 10.95 -2.16
C GLY A 68 2.62 11.98 -1.52
N LEU A 69 3.65 12.42 -2.24
CA LEU A 69 4.58 13.45 -1.76
C LEU A 69 3.90 14.80 -1.54
N LEU A 70 3.05 15.23 -2.48
CA LEU A 70 2.31 16.49 -2.34
C LEU A 70 1.33 16.44 -1.15
N ARG A 71 0.60 15.32 -0.99
CA ARG A 71 -0.27 15.09 0.17
C ARG A 71 0.50 15.09 1.49
N ALA A 72 1.67 14.44 1.53
CA ALA A 72 2.52 14.43 2.71
C ALA A 72 3.05 15.83 3.04
N TYR A 73 3.45 16.60 2.03
CA TYR A 73 3.88 17.98 2.22
C TYR A 73 2.74 18.86 2.77
N ALA A 74 1.53 18.77 2.19
CA ALA A 74 0.35 19.46 2.69
C ALA A 74 0.02 19.12 4.16
N ALA A 75 0.19 17.84 4.55
CA ALA A 75 -0.03 17.41 5.94
C ALA A 75 1.00 17.99 6.93
N ASN A 76 2.20 18.35 6.48
CA ASN A 76 3.27 18.89 7.32
C ASN A 76 3.42 20.41 7.22
N VAL A 77 2.87 21.05 6.18
CA VAL A 77 2.95 22.49 5.93
C VAL A 77 1.54 23.06 5.75
N PRO A 78 0.85 23.45 6.84
CA PRO A 78 -0.55 23.86 6.81
C PRO A 78 -0.84 25.03 5.85
N ALA A 79 0.11 25.97 5.71
CA ALA A 79 -0.04 27.12 4.80
C ALA A 79 -0.20 26.71 3.32
N SER A 80 0.26 25.52 2.94
CA SER A 80 0.19 25.00 1.57
C SER A 80 -0.97 24.00 1.37
N ALA A 81 -1.70 23.65 2.43
CA ALA A 81 -2.62 22.51 2.43
C ALA A 81 -3.83 22.74 1.51
N ASP A 82 -4.45 23.92 1.56
CA ASP A 82 -5.65 24.22 0.76
C ASP A 82 -5.34 24.25 -0.73
N ALA A 83 -4.26 24.93 -1.12
CA ALA A 83 -3.82 25.03 -2.51
C ALA A 83 -3.52 23.65 -3.10
N ILE A 84 -2.80 22.80 -2.36
CA ILE A 84 -2.47 21.43 -2.80
C ILE A 84 -3.72 20.56 -2.83
N THR A 85 -4.59 20.64 -1.82
CA THR A 85 -5.81 19.82 -1.78
C THR A 85 -6.74 20.16 -2.93
N ALA A 86 -6.92 21.45 -3.24
CA ALA A 86 -7.71 21.90 -4.38
C ALA A 86 -7.10 21.43 -5.73
N ALA A 87 -5.78 21.46 -5.87
CA ALA A 87 -5.10 21.03 -7.09
C ALA A 87 -5.12 19.51 -7.31
N LEU A 88 -5.27 18.71 -6.25
CA LEU A 88 -5.28 17.24 -6.31
C LEU A 88 -6.69 16.64 -6.31
N VAL A 89 -7.74 17.44 -6.49
CA VAL A 89 -9.10 16.91 -6.65
C VAL A 89 -9.15 16.12 -7.97
N VAL A 90 -9.51 14.84 -7.85
CA VAL A 90 -9.72 13.89 -8.95
C VAL A 90 -11.20 13.55 -9.02
#